data_AF-A0A1W1W131-F1
#
_entry.id   AF-A0A1W1W131-F1
#
_cell.length_a   1.000
_cell.length_b   1.000
_cell.length_c   1.000
_cell.angle_alpha   90.00
_cell.angle_beta   90.00
_cell.angle_gamma   90.00
#
_symmetry.space_group_name_H-M   'P 1'
#
loop_
_entity.id
_entity.type
_entity.pdbx_description
1 polymer ?
#
loop_
_entity_poly.entity_id
_entity_poly.type
_entity_poly.pdbx_seq_one_letter_code
_entity_poly.pdbx_strand_id
1 'polypeptide(L)'
;MQTTSLFGLVDIRVDDPIAFTFFMGYMAMLAASVFFFAERGSVEGKWKLSLLVSGLITGIAAIHYYYMRDYYLATGKTPTALRYIDWTLTVPLMCVEFYLLTKAAGARISLLWKLIAASVFMLVTGYIGEAFADGTTGHSVLWGSLSTLGYVYILYTAWFGEVAQLASKTGDAIVIKGIRALA
;
A
#
# COMPACT_ATOMS: atom_id res chain seq x y z
N MET A 1 18.66 0.51 26.36
CA MET A 1 19.18 1.73 27.01
C MET A 1 18.36 2.88 26.45
N GLN A 2 17.51 3.46 27.28
CA GLN A 2 16.51 4.47 26.88
C GLN A 2 17.23 5.74 26.44
N THR A 3 17.29 6.02 25.13
CA THR A 3 17.66 7.34 24.61
C THR A 3 16.43 8.25 24.67
N THR A 4 15.93 8.50 25.88
CA THR A 4 15.04 9.62 26.12
C THR A 4 15.89 10.88 26.11
N SER A 5 15.93 11.56 24.96
CA SER A 5 16.55 12.88 24.89
C SER A 5 15.82 13.83 25.85
N LEU A 6 16.57 14.76 26.44
CA LEU A 6 16.16 15.67 27.52
C LEU A 6 14.92 16.55 27.19
N PHE A 7 14.42 16.50 25.96
CA PHE A 7 13.27 17.28 25.46
C PHE A 7 12.29 16.47 24.59
N GLY A 8 12.37 15.14 24.55
CA GLY A 8 11.54 14.34 23.62
C GLY A 8 11.89 14.54 22.14
N LEU A 9 13.08 15.11 21.85
CA LEU A 9 13.64 15.20 20.52
C LEU A 9 14.00 13.79 20.04
N VAL A 10 13.54 13.44 18.84
CA VAL A 10 13.91 12.19 18.17
C VAL A 10 15.37 12.31 17.72
N ASP A 11 16.23 11.44 18.24
CA ASP A 11 17.63 11.35 17.82
C ASP A 11 17.75 10.33 16.66
N ILE A 12 18.10 10.82 15.48
CA ILE A 12 18.39 10.00 14.30
C ILE A 12 19.88 10.14 14.01
N ARG A 13 20.61 9.05 14.23
CA ARG A 13 22.03 9.02 13.95
C ARG A 13 22.28 9.13 12.45
N VAL A 14 23.36 9.82 12.08
CA VAL A 14 23.76 10.02 10.67
C VAL A 14 24.07 8.69 9.97
N ASP A 15 24.52 7.68 10.72
CA ASP A 15 24.87 6.34 10.24
C ASP A 15 23.72 5.31 10.35
N ASP A 16 22.50 5.74 10.67
CA ASP A 16 21.31 4.88 10.76
C ASP A 16 20.38 5.08 9.55
N PRO A 17 20.59 4.33 8.45
CA PRO A 17 19.75 4.46 7.26
C PRO A 17 18.31 3.98 7.48
N ILE A 18 18.05 3.12 8.47
CA ILE A 18 16.72 2.57 8.72
C ILE A 18 15.85 3.63 9.39
N ALA A 19 16.34 4.26 10.47
CA ALA A 19 15.64 5.37 11.11
C ALA A 19 15.45 6.55 10.15
N PHE A 20 16.47 6.87 9.35
CA PHE A 20 16.40 7.93 8.34
C PHE A 20 15.30 7.66 7.30
N THR A 21 15.23 6.44 6.75
CA THR A 21 14.22 6.09 5.74
C THR A 21 12.82 6.01 6.32
N PHE A 22 12.63 5.56 7.57
CA PHE A 22 11.33 5.66 8.24
C PHE A 22 10.90 7.12 8.44
N PHE A 23 11.82 8.00 8.85
CA PHE A 23 11.54 9.41 9.04
C PHE A 23 11.14 10.08 7.71
N MET A 24 11.93 9.85 6.67
CA MET A 24 11.62 10.35 5.32
C MET A 24 10.28 9.81 4.82
N GLY A 25 10.02 8.52 5.03
CA GLY A 25 8.80 7.85 4.60
C GLY A 25 7.54 8.47 5.17
N TYR A 26 7.47 8.69 6.50
CA TYR A 26 6.27 9.29 7.07
C TYR A 26 6.07 10.74 6.65
N MET A 27 7.16 11.52 6.52
CA MET A 27 7.07 12.92 6.05
C MET A 27 6.58 12.99 4.60
N ALA A 28 7.08 12.11 3.73
CA ALA A 28 6.65 12.03 2.33
C ALA A 28 5.17 11.64 2.23
N MET A 29 4.72 10.65 3.00
CA MET A 29 3.32 10.21 3.02
C MET A 29 2.38 11.28 3.57
N LEU A 30 2.80 12.01 4.62
CA LEU A 30 2.02 13.12 5.16
C LEU A 30 1.87 14.25 4.13
N ALA A 31 2.98 14.65 3.49
CA ALA A 31 2.96 15.67 2.45
C ALA A 31 2.07 15.25 1.26
N ALA A 32 2.14 13.98 0.84
CA ALA A 32 1.28 13.43 -0.20
C ALA A 32 -0.20 13.45 0.20
N SER A 33 -0.52 13.13 1.46
CA SER A 33 -1.90 13.18 1.98
C SER A 33 -2.47 14.60 1.91
N VAL A 34 -1.71 15.59 2.38
CA VAL A 34 -2.07 17.01 2.27
C VAL A 34 -2.27 17.42 0.81
N PHE A 35 -1.35 17.04 -0.07
CA PHE A 35 -1.43 17.30 -1.51
C PHE A 35 -2.71 16.74 -2.12
N PHE A 36 -3.02 15.47 -1.89
CA PHE A 36 -4.22 14.85 -2.46
C PHE A 36 -5.53 15.47 -1.94
N PHE A 37 -5.58 15.86 -0.67
CA PHE A 37 -6.76 16.56 -0.14
C PHE A 37 -6.91 17.97 -0.72
N ALA A 38 -5.81 18.71 -0.89
CA ALA A 38 -5.82 20.04 -1.49
C ALA A 38 -6.22 19.98 -2.97
N GLU A 39 -5.64 19.07 -3.76
CA GLU A 39 -5.90 18.93 -5.20
C GLU A 39 -7.25 18.29 -5.53
N ARG A 40 -7.98 17.78 -4.53
CA ARG A 40 -9.33 17.23 -4.75
C ARG A 40 -10.28 18.26 -5.39
N GLY A 41 -10.07 19.55 -5.15
CA GLY A 41 -10.86 20.63 -5.75
C GLY A 41 -10.56 20.85 -7.24
N SER A 42 -9.36 20.51 -7.69
CA SER A 42 -8.81 20.81 -9.02
C SER A 42 -9.23 19.80 -10.11
N VAL A 43 -9.83 18.67 -9.73
CA VAL A 43 -10.16 17.57 -10.66
C VAL A 43 -11.67 17.46 -10.94
N GLU A 44 -12.01 16.85 -12.08
CA GLU A 44 -13.41 16.54 -12.43
C GLU A 44 -14.09 15.68 -11.36
N GLY A 45 -15.42 15.82 -11.24
CA GLY A 45 -16.22 15.16 -10.21
C GLY A 45 -16.00 13.65 -10.10
N LYS A 46 -15.83 12.96 -11.23
CA LYS A 46 -15.60 11.51 -11.28
C LYS A 46 -14.28 11.06 -10.62
N TRP A 47 -13.29 11.94 -10.53
CA TRP A 47 -11.96 11.66 -9.96
C TRP A 47 -11.82 12.09 -8.50
N LYS A 48 -12.73 12.94 -7.99
CA LYS A 48 -12.66 13.46 -6.61
C LYS A 48 -12.67 12.38 -5.53
N LEU A 49 -13.35 11.26 -5.79
CA LEU A 49 -13.34 10.13 -4.85
C LEU A 49 -11.99 9.41 -4.85
N SER A 50 -11.35 9.29 -6.02
CA SER A 50 -10.03 8.65 -6.15
C SER A 50 -8.94 9.46 -5.42
N LEU A 51 -8.91 10.79 -5.59
CA LEU A 51 -7.99 11.64 -4.81
C LEU A 51 -8.25 11.57 -3.30
N LEU A 52 -9.52 11.48 -2.87
CA LEU A 52 -9.85 11.31 -1.46
C LEU A 52 -9.29 9.99 -0.90
N VAL A 53 -9.48 8.89 -1.64
CA VAL A 53 -8.96 7.57 -1.24
C VAL A 53 -7.43 7.57 -1.19
N SER A 54 -6.76 8.20 -2.16
CA SER A 54 -5.30 8.37 -2.16
C SER A 54 -4.80 9.18 -0.96
N GLY A 55 -5.50 10.25 -0.59
CA GLY A 55 -5.24 11.03 0.62
C GLY A 55 -5.38 10.21 1.91
N LEU A 56 -6.39 9.33 1.98
CA LEU A 56 -6.58 8.40 3.10
C LEU A 56 -5.47 7.35 3.19
N ILE A 57 -5.12 6.71 2.06
CA ILE A 57 -4.05 5.69 2.02
C ILE A 57 -2.74 6.28 2.54
N THR A 58 -2.33 7.42 1.98
CA THR A 58 -1.09 8.10 2.38
C THR A 58 -1.14 8.65 3.80
N GLY A 59 -2.29 9.15 4.26
CA GLY A 59 -2.46 9.60 5.64
C GLY A 59 -2.34 8.47 6.66
N ILE A 60 -2.98 7.31 6.40
CA ILE A 60 -2.85 6.12 7.23
C ILE A 60 -1.41 5.64 7.26
N ALA A 61 -0.75 5.56 6.10
CA ALA A 61 0.66 5.18 6.01
C ALA A 61 1.55 6.15 6.79
N ALA A 62 1.33 7.46 6.71
CA ALA A 62 2.12 8.45 7.45
C ALA A 62 2.09 8.17 8.96
N ILE A 63 0.91 7.92 9.53
CA ILE A 63 0.77 7.60 10.96
C ILE A 63 1.49 6.29 11.30
N HIS A 64 1.33 5.25 10.49
CA HIS A 64 1.98 3.97 10.76
C HIS A 64 3.51 4.04 10.63
N TYR A 65 4.05 4.74 9.62
CA TYR A 65 5.50 4.93 9.47
C TYR A 65 6.09 5.72 10.64
N TYR A 66 5.35 6.70 11.19
CA TYR A 66 5.74 7.39 12.41
C TYR A 66 5.90 6.40 13.59
N TYR A 67 4.91 5.54 13.83
CA TYR A 67 4.99 4.54 14.90
C TYR A 67 6.07 3.48 14.65
N MET A 68 6.26 3.06 13.39
CA MET A 68 7.29 2.11 13.00
C MET A 68 8.70 2.67 13.24
N ARG A 69 8.92 3.96 12.97
CA ARG A 69 10.17 4.66 13.30
C ARG A 69 10.46 4.56 14.79
N ASP A 70 9.50 4.94 15.62
CA ASP A 70 9.67 4.98 17.07
C ASP A 70 9.87 3.59 17.65
N TYR A 71 9.13 2.59 17.13
CA TYR A 71 9.32 1.19 17.47
C TYR A 71 10.74 0.71 17.14
N TYR A 72 11.23 1.00 15.94
CA TYR A 72 12.58 0.62 15.52
C TYR A 72 13.64 1.29 16.39
N LEU A 73 13.56 2.62 16.59
CA LEU A 73 14.50 3.37 17.42
C LEU A 73 14.53 2.87 18.89
N ALA A 74 13.38 2.47 19.43
CA ALA A 74 13.28 1.99 20.80
C ALA A 74 13.76 0.53 20.99
N THR A 75 13.58 -0.32 19.97
CA THR A 75 13.75 -1.78 20.13
C THR A 75 14.88 -2.38 19.29
N GLY A 76 15.31 -1.68 18.24
CA GLY A 76 16.21 -2.21 17.20
C GLY A 76 15.59 -3.33 16.34
N LYS A 77 14.27 -3.56 16.42
CA LYS A 77 13.58 -4.67 15.75
C LYS A 77 12.73 -4.20 14.57
N THR A 78 12.48 -5.11 13.64
CA THR A 78 11.55 -4.90 12.52
C THR A 78 10.11 -4.78 13.02
N PRO A 79 9.36 -3.74 12.64
CA PRO A 79 8.00 -3.50 13.11
C PRO A 79 6.95 -4.28 12.29
N THR A 80 7.09 -5.61 12.19
CA THR A 80 6.26 -6.46 11.32
C THR A 80 4.76 -6.31 11.59
N ALA A 81 4.33 -6.39 12.86
CA ALA A 81 2.91 -6.27 13.19
C ALA A 81 2.31 -4.91 12.78
N LEU A 82 3.03 -3.80 13.01
CA LEU A 82 2.58 -2.46 12.62
C LEU A 82 2.43 -2.33 11.10
N ARG A 83 3.33 -2.98 10.33
CA ARG A 83 3.25 -3.00 8.87
C ARG A 83 2.04 -3.77 8.37
N TYR A 84 1.76 -4.94 8.96
CA TYR A 84 0.59 -5.73 8.55
C TYR A 84 -0.74 -5.09 8.96
N ILE A 85 -0.79 -4.36 10.08
CA ILE A 85 -1.95 -3.53 10.44
C ILE A 85 -2.16 -2.44 9.39
N ASP A 86 -1.10 -1.72 9.00
CA ASP A 86 -1.15 -0.71 7.94
C ASP A 86 -1.67 -1.32 6.62
N TRP A 87 -1.11 -2.44 6.18
CA TRP A 87 -1.53 -3.12 4.96
C TRP A 87 -2.97 -3.61 4.99
N THR A 88 -3.45 -4.08 6.14
CA THR A 88 -4.85 -4.51 6.30
C THR A 88 -5.83 -3.35 6.05
N LEU A 89 -5.41 -2.11 6.32
CA LEU A 89 -6.21 -0.92 6.06
C LEU A 89 -5.98 -0.35 4.66
N THR A 90 -4.72 -0.24 4.24
CA THR A 90 -4.33 0.48 3.01
C THR A 90 -4.50 -0.36 1.75
N VAL A 91 -4.28 -1.68 1.80
CA VAL A 91 -4.38 -2.54 0.61
C VAL A 91 -5.82 -2.63 0.09
N PRO A 92 -6.86 -2.84 0.93
CA PRO A 92 -8.24 -2.77 0.44
C PRO A 92 -8.59 -1.40 -0.15
N LEU A 93 -8.08 -0.31 0.44
CA LEU A 93 -8.26 1.04 -0.13
C LEU A 93 -7.54 1.20 -1.47
N MET A 94 -6.36 0.60 -1.65
CA MET A 94 -5.67 0.56 -2.95
C MET A 94 -6.46 -0.25 -3.99
N CYS A 95 -7.12 -1.35 -3.60
CA CYS A 95 -8.03 -2.07 -4.49
C CYS A 95 -9.25 -1.22 -4.88
N VAL A 96 -9.80 -0.45 -3.93
CA VAL A 96 -10.88 0.53 -4.22
C VAL A 96 -10.38 1.60 -5.18
N GLU A 97 -9.19 2.15 -4.95
CA GLU A 97 -8.59 3.16 -5.83
C GLU A 97 -8.42 2.66 -7.25
N PHE A 98 -7.80 1.49 -7.40
CA PHE A 98 -7.62 0.85 -8.70
C PHE A 98 -8.97 0.54 -9.38
N TYR A 99 -9.99 0.12 -8.63
CA TYR A 99 -11.34 -0.03 -9.15
C TYR A 99 -11.94 1.31 -9.62
N LEU A 100 -11.79 2.40 -8.87
CA LEU A 100 -12.31 3.72 -9.27
C LEU A 100 -11.68 4.20 -10.58
N LEU A 101 -10.38 3.96 -10.77
CA LEU A 101 -9.67 4.29 -12.01
C LEU A 101 -10.13 3.43 -13.19
N THR A 102 -10.29 2.12 -12.98
CA THR A 102 -10.75 1.19 -14.03
C THR A 102 -12.26 1.28 -14.28
N LYS A 103 -13.06 1.82 -13.36
CA LYS A 103 -14.49 2.10 -13.54
C LYS A 103 -14.73 3.09 -14.67
N ALA A 104 -13.80 4.03 -14.90
CA ALA A 104 -13.85 4.92 -16.07
C ALA A 104 -13.78 4.15 -17.41
N ALA A 105 -13.20 2.95 -17.40
CA ALA A 105 -13.15 2.02 -18.53
C ALA A 105 -14.28 0.98 -18.54
N GLY A 106 -15.27 1.10 -17.65
CA GLY A 106 -16.41 0.18 -17.57
C GLY A 106 -16.21 -1.03 -16.65
N ALA A 107 -15.23 -1.00 -15.75
CA ALA A 107 -15.07 -2.05 -14.74
C ALA A 107 -16.32 -2.24 -13.88
N ARG A 108 -16.63 -3.51 -13.58
CA ARG A 108 -17.75 -3.89 -12.71
C ARG A 108 -17.28 -4.06 -11.28
N ILE A 109 -18.20 -3.91 -10.31
CA ILE A 109 -17.90 -4.12 -8.88
C ILE A 109 -17.39 -5.53 -8.57
N SER A 110 -17.67 -6.52 -9.43
CA SER A 110 -17.09 -7.86 -9.33
C SER A 110 -15.55 -7.85 -9.39
N LEU A 111 -14.95 -6.93 -10.17
CA LEU A 111 -13.49 -6.79 -10.22
C LEU A 111 -12.93 -6.36 -8.86
N LEU A 112 -13.57 -5.38 -8.20
CA LEU A 112 -13.16 -4.93 -6.87
C LEU A 112 -13.10 -6.10 -5.87
N TRP A 113 -14.16 -6.91 -5.81
CA TRP A 113 -14.21 -8.03 -4.86
C TRP A 113 -13.22 -9.13 -5.19
N LYS A 114 -12.92 -9.40 -6.47
CA LYS A 114 -11.84 -10.32 -6.86
C LYS A 114 -10.48 -9.83 -6.35
N LEU A 115 -10.20 -8.53 -6.52
CA LEU A 115 -8.95 -7.91 -6.07
C LEU A 115 -8.82 -7.92 -4.55
N ILE A 116 -9.89 -7.57 -3.82
CA ILE A 116 -9.92 -7.64 -2.35
C ILE A 116 -9.70 -9.07 -1.87
N ALA A 117 -10.36 -10.07 -2.47
CA ALA A 117 -10.18 -11.47 -2.07
C ALA A 117 -8.73 -11.94 -2.29
N ALA A 118 -8.16 -11.61 -3.44
CA ALA A 118 -6.76 -11.91 -3.75
C ALA A 118 -5.79 -11.20 -2.80
N SER A 119 -6.06 -9.93 -2.46
CA SER A 119 -5.21 -9.15 -1.56
C SER A 119 -5.28 -9.64 -0.12
N VAL A 120 -6.48 -10.01 0.37
CA VAL A 120 -6.64 -10.62 1.69
C VAL A 120 -5.91 -11.94 1.77
N PHE A 121 -6.06 -12.80 0.76
CA PHE A 121 -5.31 -14.07 0.70
C PHE A 121 -3.80 -13.83 0.73
N MET A 122 -3.29 -12.90 -0.09
CA MET A 122 -1.88 -12.49 -0.13
C MET A 122 -1.39 -12.02 1.24
N LEU A 123 -2.12 -11.13 1.91
CA LEU A 123 -1.71 -10.56 3.19
C LEU A 123 -1.79 -11.57 4.34
N VAL A 124 -2.83 -12.39 4.40
CA VAL A 124 -2.97 -13.40 5.47
C VAL A 124 -1.86 -14.44 5.37
N THR A 125 -1.61 -14.96 4.17
CA THR A 125 -0.54 -15.95 3.97
C THR A 125 0.85 -15.35 4.20
N GLY A 126 1.09 -14.11 3.75
CA GLY A 126 2.33 -13.38 4.05
C GLY A 126 2.54 -13.19 5.55
N TYR A 127 1.49 -12.79 6.27
CA TYR A 127 1.57 -12.57 7.72
C TYR A 127 1.90 -13.85 8.48
N ILE A 128 1.32 -14.99 8.07
CA ILE A 128 1.65 -16.29 8.65
C ILE A 128 3.11 -16.66 8.39
N GLY A 129 3.61 -16.41 7.17
CA GLY A 129 5.00 -16.67 6.81
C GLY A 129 6.00 -15.84 7.61
N GLU A 130 5.71 -14.56 7.86
CA GLU A 130 6.64 -13.64 8.53
C GLU A 130 6.49 -13.60 10.05
N ALA A 131 5.25 -13.45 10.57
CA ALA A 131 5.01 -13.20 11.98
C ALA A 131 4.94 -14.48 12.83
N PHE A 132 4.69 -15.62 12.19
CA PHE A 132 4.59 -16.93 12.86
C PHE A 132 5.64 -17.91 12.31
N ALA A 133 6.79 -17.39 11.88
CA ALA A 133 7.90 -18.21 11.43
C ALA A 133 8.37 -19.17 12.54
N ASP A 134 8.62 -20.42 12.18
CA ASP A 134 9.16 -21.46 13.07
C ASP A 134 10.71 -21.49 13.10
N GLY A 135 11.35 -20.48 12.51
CA GLY A 135 12.80 -20.39 12.34
C GLY A 135 13.35 -21.18 11.15
N THR A 136 12.50 -21.92 10.43
CA THR A 136 12.92 -22.65 9.23
C THR A 136 12.73 -21.82 7.96
N THR A 137 13.66 -21.95 7.03
CA THR A 137 13.51 -21.39 5.68
C THR A 137 12.32 -22.01 4.95
N GLY A 138 12.01 -23.29 5.20
CA GLY A 138 10.92 -24.01 4.56
C GLY A 138 9.54 -23.40 4.82
N HIS A 139 9.24 -23.04 6.08
CA HIS A 139 7.99 -22.36 6.44
C HIS A 139 7.84 -21.03 5.70
N SER A 140 8.88 -20.19 5.76
CA SER A 140 8.87 -18.86 5.13
C SER A 140 8.69 -18.95 3.61
N VAL A 141 9.38 -19.90 2.96
CA VAL A 141 9.26 -20.13 1.51
C VAL A 141 7.88 -20.64 1.14
N LEU A 142 7.30 -21.57 1.90
CA LEU A 142 5.97 -22.10 1.63
C LEU A 142 4.91 -21.00 1.68
N TRP A 143 4.83 -20.27 2.80
CA TRP A 143 3.83 -19.22 2.98
C TRP A 143 4.06 -18.01 2.07
N GLY A 144 5.32 -17.65 1.82
CA GLY A 144 5.67 -16.63 0.83
C GLY A 144 5.27 -17.02 -0.59
N SER A 145 5.42 -18.29 -0.96
CA SER A 145 4.98 -18.81 -2.26
C SER A 145 3.47 -18.76 -2.40
N LEU A 146 2.73 -19.11 -1.33
CA LEU A 146 1.27 -18.98 -1.31
C LEU A 146 0.85 -17.51 -1.44
N SER A 147 1.46 -16.60 -0.69
CA SER A 147 1.21 -15.15 -0.80
C SER A 147 1.44 -14.64 -2.22
N THR A 148 2.51 -15.11 -2.87
CA THR A 148 2.84 -14.76 -4.25
C THR A 148 1.74 -15.14 -5.24
N LEU A 149 0.96 -16.19 -5.01
CA LEU A 149 -0.15 -16.54 -5.91
C LEU A 149 -1.24 -15.46 -5.93
N GLY A 150 -1.56 -14.87 -4.77
CA GLY A 150 -2.50 -13.75 -4.69
C GLY A 150 -1.95 -12.51 -5.39
N TYR A 151 -0.66 -12.22 -5.20
CA TYR A 151 0.02 -11.11 -5.85
C TYR A 151 0.05 -11.26 -7.39
N VAL A 152 0.46 -12.43 -7.89
CA VAL A 152 0.51 -12.73 -9.33
C VAL A 152 -0.89 -12.66 -9.95
N TYR A 153 -1.94 -13.08 -9.24
CA TYR A 153 -3.31 -12.93 -9.72
C TYR A 153 -3.70 -11.46 -9.92
N ILE A 154 -3.33 -10.56 -8.98
CA ILE A 154 -3.59 -9.13 -9.09
C ILE A 154 -2.84 -8.55 -10.30
N LEU A 155 -1.54 -8.85 -10.43
CA LEU A 155 -0.72 -8.40 -11.56
C LEU A 155 -1.24 -8.90 -12.90
N TYR A 156 -1.59 -10.19 -12.97
CA TYR A 156 -2.18 -10.78 -14.16
C TYR A 156 -3.47 -10.07 -14.54
N THR A 157 -4.34 -9.79 -13.56
CA THR A 157 -5.61 -9.09 -13.78
C THR A 157 -5.39 -7.69 -14.34
N ALA A 158 -4.35 -6.99 -13.89
CA ALA A 158 -3.98 -5.65 -14.34
C ALA A 158 -3.40 -5.63 -15.76
N TRP A 159 -2.39 -6.47 -16.05
CA TRP A 159 -1.65 -6.45 -17.31
C TRP A 159 -2.25 -7.24 -18.46
N PHE A 160 -2.85 -8.39 -18.17
CA PHE A 160 -3.27 -9.37 -19.19
C PHE A 160 -4.74 -9.77 -19.08
N GLY A 161 -5.35 -9.54 -17.92
CA GLY A 161 -6.70 -9.99 -17.58
C GLY A 161 -7.79 -8.96 -17.87
N GLU A 162 -8.76 -8.92 -16.95
CA GLU A 162 -10.01 -8.15 -17.08
C GLU A 162 -9.74 -6.66 -17.32
N VAL A 163 -8.74 -6.07 -16.67
CA VAL A 163 -8.41 -4.64 -16.77
C VAL A 163 -7.81 -4.28 -18.13
N ALA A 164 -6.87 -5.08 -18.61
CA ALA A 164 -6.26 -4.87 -19.92
C ALA A 164 -7.30 -4.95 -21.05
N GLN A 165 -8.25 -5.88 -20.94
CA GLN A 165 -9.38 -6.01 -21.87
C GLN A 165 -10.38 -4.86 -21.77
N LEU A 166 -10.58 -4.29 -20.58
CA LEU A 166 -11.42 -3.10 -20.41
C LEU A 166 -10.77 -1.89 -21.07
N ALA A 167 -9.47 -1.66 -20.83
CA ALA A 167 -8.73 -0.56 -21.43
C ALA A 167 -8.83 -0.57 -22.96
N SER A 168 -8.58 -1.72 -23.61
CA SER A 168 -8.62 -1.83 -25.07
C SER A 168 -10.00 -1.56 -25.68
N LYS A 169 -11.08 -1.75 -24.92
CA LYS A 169 -12.46 -1.53 -25.38
C LYS A 169 -12.97 -0.10 -25.21
N THR A 170 -12.28 0.75 -24.45
CA THR A 170 -12.76 2.12 -24.16
C THR A 170 -12.71 3.06 -25.36
N GLY A 171 -11.75 2.86 -26.27
CA GLY A 171 -11.43 3.82 -27.33
C GLY A 171 -10.81 5.14 -26.87
N ASP A 172 -10.66 5.37 -25.56
CA ASP A 172 -10.10 6.59 -24.98
C ASP A 172 -8.58 6.41 -24.73
N ALA A 173 -7.77 7.11 -25.52
CA ALA A 173 -6.32 7.02 -25.45
C ALA A 173 -5.76 7.47 -24.09
N ILE A 174 -6.41 8.41 -23.40
CA ILE A 174 -5.98 8.91 -22.09
C ILE A 174 -6.26 7.85 -21.03
N VAL A 175 -7.45 7.25 -21.05
CA VAL A 175 -7.82 6.17 -20.12
C VAL A 175 -6.95 4.93 -20.34
N ILE A 176 -6.67 4.56 -21.60
CA ILE A 176 -5.77 3.45 -21.93
C ILE A 176 -4.36 3.71 -21.40
N LYS A 177 -3.82 4.91 -21.63
CA LYS A 177 -2.49 5.28 -21.14
C LYS A 177 -2.45 5.27 -19.61
N GLY A 178 -3.49 5.78 -18.96
CA GLY A 178 -3.63 5.77 -17.50
C GLY A 178 -3.63 4.34 -16.94
N ILE A 179 -4.46 3.45 -17.48
CA ILE A 179 -4.53 2.05 -17.03
C ILE A 179 -3.20 1.32 -17.23
N ARG A 180 -2.52 1.54 -18.37
CA ARG A 180 -1.20 0.94 -18.62
C ARG A 180 -0.09 1.47 -17.72
N ALA A 181 -0.23 2.66 -17.15
CA ALA A 181 0.72 3.21 -16.19
C ALA A 181 0.49 2.68 -14.77
N LEU A 182 -0.70 2.16 -14.48
CA LEU A 182 -1.08 1.60 -13.18
C LEU A 182 -0.77 0.11 -13.06
N ALA A 183 -0.74 -0.58 -14.19
CA ALA A 183 -0.33 -1.96 -14.27
C ALA A 183 1.18 -1.98 -14.45
#